data_AF-A0A522AU98-F1
#
_entry.id   AF-A0A522AU98-F1
#
_cell.length_a   1.000
_cell.length_b   1.000
_cell.length_c   1.000
_cell.angle_alpha   90.00
_cell.angle_beta   90.00
_cell.angle_gamma   90.00
#
_symmetry.space_group_name_H-M   'P 1'
#
loop_
_entity.id
_entity.type
_entity.pdbx_description
1 polymer ?
#
loop_
_entity_poly.entity_id
_entity_poly.type
_entity_poly.pdbx_seq_one_letter_code
_entity_poly.pdbx_strand_id
1 'polypeptide(L)'
;MTERLLDPAHMDPPQFVRDIRIPNVTHTQIGSIEFRYVCNLKPELGGDGAVVSLMPLHRYKNARNLPLNAYGVGPFCKFRIPRQFNASGVYALVVGGSVKYIGECINLSSRYNAGYGNISPRNCFKGGQETNCRINALVHAESKRSREVELWFHASSEHKQLEKRLLVIGSYEWNK
;
A
#
# COMPACT_ATOMS: atom_id res chain seq x y z
N MET A 1 28.13 -8.51 -59.89
CA MET A 1 26.74 -8.03 -59.73
C MET A 1 25.91 -9.25 -59.37
N THR A 2 25.44 -9.44 -58.14
CA THR A 2 24.88 -8.51 -57.16
C THR A 2 25.04 -9.10 -55.76
N GLU A 3 25.62 -8.34 -54.84
CA GLU A 3 25.56 -8.57 -53.39
C GLU A 3 24.10 -8.48 -52.93
N ARG A 4 23.61 -9.50 -52.21
CA ARG A 4 22.39 -9.36 -51.40
C ARG A 4 22.80 -8.85 -50.03
N LEU A 5 22.54 -7.56 -49.82
CA LEU A 5 22.46 -6.94 -48.51
C LEU A 5 21.47 -7.72 -47.65
N LEU A 6 21.93 -8.28 -46.53
CA LEU A 6 21.09 -8.82 -45.47
C LEU A 6 20.45 -7.63 -44.74
N ASP A 7 19.13 -7.61 -44.71
CA ASP A 7 18.28 -6.62 -44.06
C ASP A 7 18.43 -6.71 -42.51
N PRO A 8 18.71 -5.62 -41.77
CA PRO A 8 18.88 -5.66 -40.32
C PRO A 8 17.58 -5.85 -39.51
N ALA A 9 16.42 -6.02 -40.15
CA ALA A 9 15.11 -5.98 -39.48
C ALA A 9 14.60 -7.31 -38.89
N HIS A 10 15.47 -8.28 -38.60
CA HIS A 10 15.10 -9.55 -37.94
C HIS A 10 16.00 -9.86 -36.74
N MET A 11 16.13 -8.90 -35.83
CA MET A 11 16.58 -9.16 -34.47
C MET A 11 15.35 -9.30 -33.59
N ASP A 12 15.11 -10.53 -33.11
CA ASP A 12 14.14 -10.77 -32.04
C ASP A 12 14.41 -9.80 -30.88
N PRO A 13 13.38 -9.15 -30.30
CA PRO A 13 13.58 -8.31 -29.14
C PRO A 13 14.21 -9.13 -28.01
N PRO A 14 15.10 -8.54 -27.18
CA PRO A 14 15.80 -9.26 -26.14
C PRO A 14 14.81 -10.02 -25.27
N GLN A 15 15.05 -11.33 -25.14
CA GLN A 15 14.27 -12.21 -24.30
C GLN A 15 14.13 -11.57 -22.92
N PHE A 16 12.88 -11.28 -22.58
CA PHE A 16 12.31 -11.12 -21.24
C PHE A 16 13.38 -11.16 -20.14
N VAL A 17 13.65 -9.99 -19.55
CA VAL A 17 14.22 -9.91 -18.21
C VAL A 17 13.25 -10.69 -17.33
N ARG A 18 13.54 -11.97 -17.11
CA ARG A 18 12.81 -12.79 -16.16
C ARG A 18 13.05 -12.12 -14.82
N ASP A 19 11.96 -11.62 -14.24
CA ASP A 19 11.92 -11.15 -12.86
C ASP A 19 12.79 -12.07 -12.02
N ILE A 20 13.93 -11.55 -11.58
CA ILE A 20 14.62 -12.09 -10.43
C ILE A 20 13.67 -11.78 -9.27
N ARG A 21 12.63 -12.59 -9.08
CA ARG A 21 11.99 -12.72 -7.79
C ARG A 21 13.12 -13.08 -6.85
N ILE A 22 13.56 -12.15 -6.02
CA ILE A 22 14.46 -12.47 -4.90
C ILE A 22 13.61 -13.34 -3.98
N PRO A 23 13.76 -14.67 -4.01
CA PRO A 23 12.99 -15.52 -3.15
C PRO A 23 13.65 -15.35 -1.77
N ASN A 24 12.86 -15.11 -0.72
CA ASN A 24 13.26 -15.25 0.69
C ASN A 24 13.67 -14.00 1.47
N VAL A 25 13.44 -12.77 1.01
CA VAL A 25 13.52 -11.62 1.95
C VAL A 25 12.31 -11.67 2.88
N THR A 26 12.49 -12.34 4.01
CA THR A 26 11.48 -12.47 5.06
C THR A 26 11.62 -11.38 6.11
N HIS A 27 12.78 -10.73 6.17
CA HIS A 27 13.14 -9.71 7.14
C HIS A 27 13.89 -8.56 6.45
N THR A 28 13.69 -7.35 6.94
CA THR A 28 14.42 -6.15 6.50
C THR A 28 14.71 -5.26 7.70
N GLN A 29 15.71 -4.40 7.60
CA GLN A 29 16.04 -3.43 8.64
C GLN A 29 15.55 -2.05 8.23
N ILE A 30 14.80 -1.38 9.11
CA ILE A 30 14.43 0.02 8.95
C ILE A 30 14.93 0.76 10.18
N GLY A 31 15.95 1.61 9.99
CA GLY A 31 16.77 2.10 11.09
C GLY A 31 17.50 0.94 11.77
N SER A 32 17.32 0.80 13.08
CA SER A 32 17.88 -0.29 13.89
C SER A 32 16.85 -1.38 14.25
N ILE A 33 15.69 -1.39 13.59
CA ILE A 33 14.56 -2.27 13.92
C ILE A 33 14.36 -3.26 12.77
N GLU A 34 14.28 -4.53 13.12
CA GLU A 34 13.97 -5.59 12.18
C GLU A 34 12.45 -5.67 11.93
N PHE A 35 12.05 -5.62 10.67
CA PHE A 35 10.68 -5.84 10.24
C PHE A 35 10.58 -7.15 9.50
N ARG A 36 9.50 -7.89 9.75
CA ARG A 36 9.17 -9.09 8.97
C ARG A 36 8.22 -8.77 7.84
N TYR A 37 8.41 -9.40 6.69
CA TYR A 37 7.47 -9.35 5.59
C TYR A 37 6.12 -9.95 6.01
N VAL A 38 5.02 -9.28 5.66
CA VAL A 38 3.66 -9.75 5.91
C VAL A 38 3.01 -10.25 4.62
N CYS A 39 2.84 -9.35 3.65
CA CYS A 39 2.25 -9.64 2.35
C CYS A 39 2.34 -8.44 1.41
N ASN A 40 2.12 -8.68 0.11
CA ASN A 40 1.74 -7.62 -0.83
C ASN A 40 0.28 -7.25 -0.58
N LEU A 41 -0.02 -5.96 -0.51
CA LEU A 41 -1.39 -5.47 -0.50
C LEU A 41 -1.97 -5.64 -1.89
N LYS A 42 -2.88 -6.60 -2.05
CA LYS A 42 -3.52 -6.93 -3.33
C LYS A 42 -4.95 -6.40 -3.37
N PRO A 43 -5.21 -5.30 -4.10
CA PRO A 43 -6.58 -4.87 -4.38
C PRO A 43 -7.41 -5.92 -5.09
N GLU A 44 -8.72 -5.89 -4.84
CA GLU A 44 -9.71 -6.60 -5.63
C GLU A 44 -9.67 -6.11 -7.10
N LEU A 45 -9.69 -7.06 -8.02
CA LEU A 45 -9.68 -6.81 -9.47
C LEU A 45 -11.08 -7.03 -10.05
N GLY A 46 -11.42 -6.27 -11.08
CA GLY A 46 -12.62 -6.45 -11.88
C GLY A 46 -12.49 -7.62 -12.86
N GLY A 47 -13.56 -7.89 -13.62
CA GLY A 47 -13.56 -8.94 -14.64
C GLY A 47 -12.60 -8.69 -15.81
N ASP A 48 -12.17 -7.45 -15.98
CA ASP A 48 -11.16 -6.99 -16.95
C ASP A 48 -9.72 -7.07 -16.40
N GLY A 49 -9.53 -7.54 -15.16
CA GLY A 49 -8.23 -7.58 -14.49
C GLY A 49 -7.76 -6.22 -13.96
N ALA A 50 -8.53 -5.14 -14.11
CA ALA A 50 -8.19 -3.83 -13.58
C ALA A 50 -8.54 -3.71 -12.09
N VAL A 51 -7.80 -2.88 -11.34
CA VAL A 51 -8.12 -2.57 -9.94
C VAL A 51 -9.50 -1.92 -9.83
N VAL A 52 -10.37 -2.49 -8.99
CA VAL A 52 -11.69 -1.94 -8.71
C VAL A 52 -11.56 -0.61 -7.98
N SER A 53 -12.15 0.44 -8.56
CA SER A 53 -12.23 1.77 -7.94
C SER A 53 -13.55 1.93 -7.20
N LEU A 54 -13.48 2.35 -5.94
CA LEU A 54 -14.63 2.50 -5.04
C LEU A 54 -14.83 3.95 -4.63
N MET A 55 -16.10 4.38 -4.65
CA MET A 55 -16.55 5.73 -4.23
C MET A 55 -17.57 5.60 -3.09
N PRO A 56 -17.15 5.25 -1.87
CA PRO A 56 -18.03 4.95 -0.74
C PRO A 56 -18.79 6.17 -0.22
N LEU A 57 -18.38 7.40 -0.57
CA LEU A 57 -18.95 8.64 -0.06
C LEU A 57 -20.47 8.73 -0.27
N HIS A 58 -20.99 8.23 -1.39
CA HIS A 58 -22.43 8.25 -1.73
C HIS A 58 -23.27 7.34 -0.83
N ARG A 59 -22.65 6.40 -0.11
CA ARG A 59 -23.36 5.47 0.79
C ARG A 59 -23.58 6.04 2.19
N TYR A 60 -22.98 7.19 2.53
CA TYR A 60 -23.13 7.79 3.85
C TYR A 60 -24.36 8.69 3.91
N LYS A 61 -25.29 8.42 4.84
CA LYS A 61 -26.39 9.33 5.15
C LYS A 61 -25.87 10.55 5.92
N ASN A 62 -25.42 11.57 5.19
CA ASN A 62 -24.83 12.78 5.74
C ASN A 62 -25.87 13.79 6.26
N ALA A 63 -26.68 13.40 7.24
CA ALA A 63 -27.78 14.22 7.77
C ALA A 63 -27.32 15.58 8.35
N ARG A 64 -26.05 15.70 8.75
CA ARG A 64 -25.45 16.93 9.29
C ARG A 64 -24.72 17.77 8.23
N ASN A 65 -24.84 17.40 6.95
CA ASN A 65 -24.18 18.06 5.82
C ASN A 65 -22.68 18.34 6.06
N LEU A 66 -21.98 17.36 6.65
CA LEU A 66 -20.56 17.48 6.96
C LEU A 66 -19.77 17.63 5.66
N PRO A 67 -18.77 18.52 5.59
CA PRO A 67 -17.88 18.58 4.44
C PRO A 67 -16.98 17.34 4.37
N LEU A 68 -16.45 17.06 3.18
CA LEU A 68 -15.43 16.02 2.98
C LEU A 68 -14.13 16.39 3.72
N ASN A 69 -13.36 15.39 4.13
CA ASN A 69 -11.96 15.63 4.48
C ASN A 69 -11.08 15.66 3.23
N ALA A 70 -9.79 15.99 3.40
CA ALA A 70 -8.88 16.25 2.28
C ALA A 70 -8.67 15.06 1.33
N TYR A 71 -8.95 13.84 1.80
CA TYR A 71 -8.80 12.60 1.00
C TYR A 71 -10.13 11.87 0.82
N GLY A 72 -11.24 12.49 1.20
CA GLY A 72 -12.55 11.84 1.28
C GLY A 72 -13.22 11.57 -0.06
N VAL A 73 -12.74 12.20 -1.13
CA VAL A 73 -13.25 12.00 -2.49
C VAL A 73 -12.92 10.60 -3.02
N GLY A 74 -11.75 10.05 -2.66
CA GLY A 74 -11.21 8.85 -3.30
C GLY A 74 -10.57 9.16 -4.66
N PRO A 75 -10.49 8.17 -5.59
CA PRO A 75 -11.02 6.81 -5.47
C PRO A 75 -10.28 5.96 -4.43
N PHE A 76 -10.91 4.86 -4.03
CA PHE A 76 -10.35 3.87 -3.11
C PHE A 76 -10.31 2.48 -3.74
N CYS A 77 -9.55 1.58 -3.14
CA CYS A 77 -9.58 0.15 -3.45
C CYS A 77 -10.06 -0.65 -2.22
N LYS A 78 -10.28 -1.95 -2.41
CA LYS A 78 -10.52 -2.89 -1.32
C LYS A 78 -9.45 -3.97 -1.35
N PHE A 79 -8.85 -4.26 -0.21
CA PHE A 79 -7.83 -5.30 -0.06
C PHE A 79 -7.87 -5.86 1.35
N ARG A 80 -7.17 -6.96 1.58
CA ARG A 80 -7.10 -7.62 2.88
C ARG A 80 -5.70 -8.16 3.13
N ILE A 81 -5.33 -8.19 4.41
CA ILE A 81 -4.13 -8.89 4.89
C ILE A 81 -4.55 -10.16 5.65
N PRO A 82 -3.64 -11.13 5.84
CA PRO A 82 -3.91 -12.31 6.66
C PRO A 82 -4.33 -11.93 8.10
N ARG A 83 -5.23 -12.71 8.71
CA ARG A 83 -5.89 -12.36 9.99
C ARG A 83 -5.14 -12.81 11.25
N GLN A 84 -4.00 -13.50 11.10
CA GLN A 84 -3.22 -14.03 12.22
C GLN A 84 -2.39 -12.97 12.96
N PHE A 85 -2.27 -11.76 12.41
CA PHE A 85 -1.45 -10.69 13.01
C PHE A 85 -2.26 -9.90 14.05
N ASN A 86 -2.48 -10.50 15.21
CA ASN A 86 -3.23 -9.94 16.33
C ASN A 86 -2.32 -9.37 17.41
N ALA A 87 -1.37 -8.52 17.00
CA ALA A 87 -0.37 -7.93 17.89
C ALA A 87 -0.26 -6.42 17.65
N SER A 88 0.17 -5.71 18.69
CA SER A 88 0.61 -4.32 18.59
C SER A 88 1.99 -4.25 17.96
N GLY A 89 2.33 -3.12 17.36
CA GLY A 89 3.63 -2.94 16.73
C GLY A 89 3.67 -1.78 15.75
N VAL A 90 4.80 -1.67 15.07
CA VAL A 90 5.02 -0.73 13.98
C VAL A 90 5.03 -1.46 12.65
N TYR A 91 4.50 -0.84 11.62
CA TYR A 91 4.50 -1.38 10.27
C TYR A 91 5.05 -0.37 9.27
N ALA A 92 5.55 -0.90 8.16
CA ALA A 92 6.03 -0.12 7.03
C ALA A 92 5.29 -0.51 5.75
N LEU A 93 4.98 0.48 4.91
CA LEU A 93 4.59 0.27 3.53
C LEU A 93 5.78 0.56 2.63
N VAL A 94 6.13 -0.40 1.78
CA VAL A 94 7.29 -0.33 0.88
C VAL A 94 6.80 -0.44 -0.56
N VAL A 95 7.34 0.41 -1.44
CA VAL A 95 7.05 0.39 -2.88
C VAL A 95 8.35 0.48 -3.63
N GLY A 96 8.64 -0.52 -4.48
CA GLY A 96 9.90 -0.60 -5.23
C GLY A 96 11.14 -0.57 -4.31
N GLY A 97 11.10 -1.27 -3.18
CA GLY A 97 12.18 -1.32 -2.19
C GLY A 97 12.34 -0.05 -1.33
N SER A 98 11.56 1.01 -1.56
CA SER A 98 11.62 2.24 -0.77
C SER A 98 10.51 2.30 0.28
N VAL A 99 10.86 2.57 1.54
CA VAL A 99 9.88 2.80 2.61
C VAL A 99 9.12 4.09 2.32
N LYS A 100 7.80 3.98 2.16
CA LYS A 100 6.90 5.10 1.87
C LYS A 100 6.13 5.58 3.10
N TYR A 101 5.79 4.68 4.00
CA TYR A 101 5.00 4.97 5.19
C TYR A 101 5.46 4.17 6.38
N ILE A 102 5.54 4.80 7.55
CA ILE A 102 5.62 4.15 8.86
C ILE A 102 4.36 4.48 9.66
N GLY A 103 3.78 3.47 10.29
CA GLY A 103 2.66 3.66 11.22
C GLY A 103 2.70 2.68 12.38
N GLU A 104 1.86 2.94 13.38
CA GLU A 104 1.69 2.07 14.53
C GLU A 104 0.27 1.46 14.61
N CYS A 105 0.15 0.39 15.39
CA CYS A 105 -1.14 -0.21 15.70
C CYS A 105 -1.11 -0.99 17.02
N ILE A 106 -2.30 -1.17 17.60
CA ILE A 106 -2.56 -2.12 18.71
C ILE A 106 -2.88 -3.53 18.17
N ASN A 107 -3.44 -3.60 16.96
CA ASN A 107 -3.72 -4.85 16.27
C ASN A 107 -3.59 -4.63 14.76
N LEU A 108 -2.59 -5.27 14.14
CA LEU A 108 -2.30 -5.09 12.71
C LEU A 108 -3.47 -5.54 11.81
N SER A 109 -4.03 -6.73 12.09
CA SER A 109 -5.14 -7.29 11.30
C SER A 109 -6.35 -6.36 11.28
N SER A 110 -6.71 -5.76 12.43
CA SER A 110 -7.80 -4.80 12.54
C SER A 110 -7.47 -3.47 11.85
N ARG A 111 -6.25 -2.94 12.03
CA ARG A 111 -5.82 -1.67 11.39
C ARG A 111 -5.97 -1.73 9.88
N TYR A 112 -5.57 -2.84 9.28
CA TYR A 112 -5.65 -3.03 7.84
C TYR A 112 -7.04 -3.46 7.40
N ASN A 113 -7.60 -4.56 7.94
CA ASN A 113 -8.81 -5.14 7.38
C ASN A 113 -10.11 -4.37 7.69
N ALA A 114 -10.13 -3.56 8.75
CA ALA A 114 -11.27 -2.70 9.09
C ALA A 114 -10.99 -1.20 8.87
N GLY A 115 -9.72 -0.82 8.70
CA GLY A 115 -9.29 0.54 8.36
C GLY A 115 -8.90 0.65 6.90
N TYR A 116 -7.60 0.52 6.61
CA TYR A 116 -7.03 0.84 5.30
C TYR A 116 -7.60 0.02 4.15
N GLY A 117 -7.86 -1.27 4.32
CA GLY A 117 -8.33 -2.17 3.27
C GLY A 117 -9.81 -2.06 2.95
N ASN A 118 -10.59 -1.29 3.73
CA ASN A 118 -12.03 -1.14 3.53
C ASN A 118 -12.52 0.21 4.05
N ILE A 119 -12.55 1.22 3.19
CA ILE A 119 -12.94 2.58 3.59
C ILE A 119 -14.43 2.65 3.90
N SER A 120 -14.74 2.87 5.18
CA SER A 120 -16.09 3.21 5.62
C SER A 120 -16.53 4.56 5.03
N PRO A 121 -17.78 4.68 4.52
CA PRO A 121 -18.32 5.95 4.03
C PRO A 121 -18.16 7.12 5.01
N ARG A 122 -18.28 6.88 6.33
CA ARG A 122 -18.09 7.91 7.37
C ARG A 122 -16.69 8.52 7.34
N ASN A 123 -15.67 7.74 6.99
CA ASN A 123 -14.28 8.21 6.94
C ASN A 123 -14.04 9.24 5.84
N CYS A 124 -14.95 9.39 4.86
CA CYS A 124 -14.80 10.38 3.79
C CYS A 124 -15.05 11.83 4.27
N PHE A 125 -15.69 12.00 5.42
CA PHE A 125 -16.17 13.30 5.90
C PHE A 125 -15.34 13.82 7.07
N LYS A 126 -15.42 15.13 7.37
CA LYS A 126 -14.78 15.73 8.55
C LYS A 126 -15.23 15.04 9.84
N GLY A 127 -14.27 14.85 10.75
CA GLY A 127 -14.41 14.03 11.96
C GLY A 127 -14.41 12.51 11.72
N GLY A 128 -14.10 12.06 10.49
CA GLY A 128 -13.78 10.67 10.18
C GLY A 128 -12.27 10.39 10.26
N GLN A 129 -11.87 9.15 9.95
CA GLN A 129 -10.45 8.75 9.97
C GLN A 129 -9.75 9.08 8.65
N GLU A 130 -9.24 10.30 8.54
CA GLU A 130 -8.59 10.83 7.34
C GLU A 130 -7.39 10.00 6.87
N THR A 131 -6.56 9.50 7.80
CA THR A 131 -5.42 8.62 7.48
C THR A 131 -5.85 7.36 6.74
N ASN A 132 -7.03 6.81 7.03
CA ASN A 132 -7.50 5.62 6.34
C ASN A 132 -7.74 5.92 4.86
N CYS A 133 -8.46 7.00 4.56
CA CYS A 133 -8.72 7.44 3.20
C CYS A 133 -7.40 7.71 2.46
N ARG A 134 -6.47 8.43 3.09
CA ARG A 134 -5.19 8.79 2.50
C ARG A 134 -4.36 7.56 2.13
N ILE A 135 -4.14 6.65 3.07
CA ILE A 135 -3.32 5.46 2.83
C ILE A 135 -3.96 4.55 1.79
N ASN A 136 -5.28 4.36 1.83
CA ASN A 136 -5.95 3.54 0.82
C ASN A 136 -5.86 4.16 -0.59
N ALA A 137 -6.10 5.47 -0.73
CA ALA A 137 -6.00 6.15 -2.02
C ALA A 137 -4.58 6.03 -2.61
N LEU A 138 -3.55 6.09 -1.76
CA LEU A 138 -2.16 5.87 -2.18
C LEU A 138 -1.94 4.42 -2.66
N VAL A 139 -2.41 3.41 -1.92
CA VAL A 139 -2.34 2.00 -2.34
C VAL A 139 -3.09 1.78 -3.67
N HIS A 140 -4.26 2.39 -3.84
CA HIS A 140 -5.03 2.33 -5.10
C HIS A 140 -4.23 2.93 -6.27
N ALA A 141 -3.65 4.11 -6.09
CA ALA A 141 -2.86 4.79 -7.11
C ALA A 141 -1.61 3.98 -7.53
N GLU A 142 -0.90 3.38 -6.58
CA GLU A 142 0.24 2.50 -6.85
C GLU A 142 -0.18 1.24 -7.62
N SER A 143 -1.26 0.60 -7.19
CA SER A 143 -1.76 -0.61 -7.83
C SER A 143 -2.27 -0.36 -9.24
N LYS A 144 -2.86 0.83 -9.51
CA LYS A 144 -3.24 1.26 -10.87
C LYS A 144 -2.04 1.44 -11.80
N ARG A 145 -0.84 1.64 -11.26
CA ARG A 145 0.43 1.71 -12.01
C ARG A 145 1.16 0.37 -12.05
N SER A 146 0.48 -0.72 -11.69
CA SER A 146 1.05 -2.07 -11.57
C SER A 146 2.27 -2.13 -10.63
N ARG A 147 2.35 -1.24 -9.64
CA ARG A 147 3.40 -1.26 -8.61
C ARG A 147 2.90 -2.02 -7.39
N GLU A 148 3.73 -2.92 -6.89
CA GLU A 148 3.43 -3.67 -5.67
C GLU A 148 3.65 -2.79 -4.44
N VAL A 149 2.71 -2.87 -3.49
CA VAL A 149 2.85 -2.28 -2.16
C VAL A 149 3.02 -3.40 -1.17
N GLU A 150 4.17 -3.46 -0.52
CA GLU A 150 4.51 -4.47 0.47
C GLU A 150 4.17 -3.96 1.88
N LEU A 151 3.68 -4.86 2.72
CA LEU A 151 3.50 -4.63 4.15
C LEU A 151 4.58 -5.37 4.93
N TRP A 152 5.25 -4.62 5.79
CA TRP A 152 6.27 -5.10 6.72
C TRP A 152 5.85 -4.78 8.16
N PHE A 153 6.17 -5.64 9.13
CA PHE A 153 5.72 -5.48 10.51
C PHE A 153 6.76 -5.91 11.55
N HIS A 154 6.88 -5.10 12.60
CA HIS A 154 7.60 -5.41 13.82
C HIS A 154 6.63 -5.37 15.01
N ALA A 155 6.39 -6.53 15.63
CA ALA A 155 5.51 -6.65 16.79
C ALA A 155 6.21 -6.07 18.04
N SER A 156 5.52 -5.19 18.78
CA SER A 156 6.05 -4.59 19.99
C SER A 156 4.96 -3.93 20.83
N SER A 157 5.11 -3.94 22.16
CA SER A 157 4.32 -3.11 23.08
C SER A 157 4.73 -1.64 23.04
N GLU A 158 5.97 -1.33 22.67
CA GLU A 158 6.53 0.03 22.61
C GLU A 158 6.29 0.72 21.27
N HIS A 159 5.22 0.31 20.57
CA HIS A 159 4.93 0.70 19.19
C HIS A 159 4.90 2.22 18.96
N LYS A 160 4.35 3.00 19.89
CA LYS A 160 4.33 4.47 19.82
C LYS A 160 5.74 5.08 19.86
N GLN A 161 6.60 4.56 20.74
CA GLN A 161 7.97 5.04 20.88
C GLN A 161 8.82 4.65 19.67
N LEU A 162 8.62 3.44 19.16
CA LEU A 162 9.27 2.94 17.94
C LEU A 162 8.89 3.77 16.72
N GLU A 163 7.60 4.04 16.50
CA GLU A 163 7.13 4.88 15.39
C GLU A 163 7.77 6.26 15.46
N LYS A 164 7.71 6.92 16.64
CA LYS A 164 8.31 8.24 16.82
C LYS A 164 9.81 8.24 16.48
N ARG A 165 10.57 7.23 16.93
CA ARG A 165 12.00 7.11 16.58
C ARG A 165 12.22 6.94 15.08
N LEU A 166 11.45 6.06 14.44
CA LEU A 166 11.53 5.83 12.99
C LEU A 166 11.22 7.09 12.18
N LEU A 167 10.26 7.90 12.61
CA LEU A 167 9.88 9.17 11.98
C LEU A 167 10.88 10.30 12.22
N VAL A 168 11.71 10.21 13.27
CA VAL A 168 12.78 11.19 13.52
C VAL A 168 13.99 10.92 12.63
N ILE A 169 14.33 9.65 12.39
CA ILE A 169 15.53 9.27 11.63
C ILE A 169 15.33 9.27 10.11
N GLY A 170 14.09 9.38 9.64
CA GLY A 170 13.77 9.29 8.22
C GLY A 170 12.60 10.17 7.83
N SER A 171 12.62 10.64 6.59
CA SER A 171 11.47 11.29 5.95
C SER A 171 10.82 10.29 5.00
N TYR A 172 9.54 9.99 5.23
CA TYR A 172 8.78 9.06 4.41
C TYR A 172 7.68 9.82 3.69
N GLU A 173 7.62 9.68 2.37
CA GLU A 173 6.74 10.44 1.48
C GLU A 173 5.25 10.42 1.91
N TRP A 174 4.80 9.31 2.49
CA TRP A 174 3.42 9.14 2.93
C TRP A 174 3.24 9.40 4.43
N ASN A 175 4.23 9.87 5.17
CA ASN A 175 4.04 10.44 6.50
C ASN A 175 3.92 11.96 6.32
N LYS A 176 2.78 12.53 6.74
CA LYS A 176 2.49 13.96 6.68
C LYS A 176 2.45 14.54 8.08
#